data_AF-A0A9D1Q034-F1
#
_entry.id   AF-A0A9D1Q034-F1
#
_cell.length_a   1.000
_cell.length_b   1.000
_cell.length_c   1.000
_cell.angle_alpha   90.00
_cell.angle_beta   90.00
_cell.angle_gamma   90.00
#
_symmetry.space_group_name_H-M   'P 1'
#
loop_
_entity.id
_entity.type
_entity.pdbx_description
1 polymer ?
#
loop_
_entity_poly.entity_id
_entity_poly.type
_entity_poly.pdbx_seq_one_letter_code
_entity_poly.pdbx_strand_id
1 'polypeptide(L)'
;MRYLAVDIGASSGRHIVAEIKDGRLSLREVYRFPNGPRRTADGLVWDADALYSHIIEGLKAADAAGLRPDCVGIDTWAVDYVLLDR
;
A
#
# COMPACT_ATOMS: atom_id res chain seq x y z
N MET A 1 13.57 14.06 4.52
CA MET A 1 12.16 13.65 4.73
C MET A 1 11.92 12.40 3.93
N ARG A 2 11.21 11.44 4.52
CA ARG A 2 10.85 10.17 3.89
C ARG A 2 9.36 10.07 3.70
N TYR A 3 8.96 9.58 2.53
CA TYR A 3 7.57 9.38 2.15
C TYR A 3 7.37 7.90 1.84
N LEU A 4 6.32 7.29 2.36
CA LEU A 4 5.91 5.97 1.94
C LEU A 4 4.76 6.10 0.95
N ALA A 5 4.95 5.65 -0.27
CA ALA A 5 3.88 5.46 -1.25
C ALA A 5 3.39 4.02 -1.17
N VAL A 6 2.10 3.83 -0.92
CA VAL A 6 1.41 2.55 -1.03
C VAL A 6 0.58 2.58 -2.31
N ASP A 7 1.04 1.82 -3.31
CA ASP A 7 0.42 1.71 -4.62
C ASP A 7 -0.23 0.34 -4.72
N ILE A 8 -1.56 0.31 -4.78
CA ILE A 8 -2.35 -0.92 -4.84
C ILE A 8 -3.07 -0.98 -6.19
N GLY A 9 -2.55 -1.82 -7.09
CA GLY A 9 -3.20 -2.15 -8.36
C GLY A 9 -4.09 -3.39 -8.25
N ALA A 10 -4.86 -3.66 -9.31
CA ALA A 10 -5.81 -4.78 -9.35
C ALA A 10 -5.15 -6.17 -9.16
N SER A 11 -3.90 -6.35 -9.60
CA SER A 11 -3.20 -7.65 -9.54
C SER A 11 -2.10 -7.72 -8.47
N SER A 12 -1.67 -6.58 -7.94
CA SER A 12 -0.59 -6.51 -6.94
C SER A 12 -0.59 -5.16 -6.23
N GLY A 13 -0.06 -5.13 -5.01
CA GLY A 13 0.33 -3.89 -4.36
C GLY A 13 1.82 -3.85 -4.01
N ARG A 14 2.34 -2.64 -3.83
CA ARG A 14 3.73 -2.38 -3.45
C ARG A 14 3.85 -1.15 -2.57
N HIS A 15 4.89 -1.14 -1.76
CA HIS A 15 5.23 -0.04 -0.87
C HIS A 15 6.63 0.45 -1.21
N ILE A 16 6.75 1.74 -1.53
CA ILE A 16 8.00 2.36 -1.92
C ILE A 16 8.30 3.50 -0.94
N VAL A 17 9.44 3.43 -0.26
CA VAL A 17 9.96 4.57 0.48
C VAL A 17 10.74 5.46 -0.48
N ALA A 18 10.35 6.73 -0.53
CA ALA A 18 11.06 7.79 -1.23
C ALA A 18 11.78 8.71 -0.23
N GLU A 19 13.04 9.03 -0.48
CA GLU A 19 13.80 10.02 0.27
C GLU A 19 14.40 11.05 -0.69
N ILE A 20 14.17 12.34 -0.41
CA ILE A 20 14.82 13.45 -1.10
C ILE A 20 15.90 14.01 -0.17
N LYS A 21 17.17 13.90 -0.61
CA LYS A 21 18.34 14.42 0.12
C LYS A 21 19.28 15.09 -0.88
N ASP A 22 19.73 16.30 -0.57
CA ASP A 22 20.66 17.09 -1.41
C ASP A 22 20.19 17.22 -2.87
N GLY A 23 18.88 17.41 -3.07
CA GLY A 23 18.24 17.52 -4.38
C GLY A 23 18.14 16.21 -5.17
N ARG A 24 18.50 15.07 -4.56
CA ARG A 24 18.42 13.75 -5.19
C ARG A 24 17.29 12.91 -4.58
N LEU A 25 16.48 12.32 -5.46
CA LEU A 25 15.46 11.34 -5.11
C LEU A 25 16.10 9.94 -5.06
N SER A 26 15.87 9.21 -3.97
CA SER A 26 16.15 7.78 -3.85
C SER A 26 14.85 7.03 -3.55
N LEU A 27 14.69 5.85 -4.14
CA LEU A 27 13.51 5.00 -4.00
C LEU A 27 13.94 3.61 -3.54
N ARG A 28 13.19 3.04 -2.60
CA ARG A 28 13.34 1.63 -2.20
C ARG A 28 11.98 0.97 -2.08
N GLU A 29 11.75 -0.08 -2.85
CA GLU A 29 10.64 -1.00 -2.61
C GLU A 29 10.93 -1.80 -1.33
N VAL A 30 10.03 -1.70 -0.36
CA VAL A 30 10.19 -2.35 0.96
C VAL A 30 9.19 -3.48 1.18
N TYR A 31 8.12 -3.53 0.40
CA TYR A 31 7.09 -4.55 0.50
C TYR A 31 6.34 -4.70 -0.82
N ARG A 32 5.97 -5.94 -1.16
CA ARG A 32 5.18 -6.29 -2.33
C ARG A 32 4.27 -7.47 -1.99
N PHE A 33 3.04 -7.43 -2.49
CA PHE A 33 2.06 -8.49 -2.28
C PHE A 33 1.18 -8.70 -3.51
N PRO A 34 0.66 -9.91 -3.73
CA PRO A 34 -0.35 -10.16 -4.75
C PRO A 34 -1.69 -9.52 -4.34
N ASN A 35 -2.44 -9.01 -5.29
CA ASN A 35 -3.80 -8.54 -5.08
C ASN A 35 -4.73 -9.18 -6.12
N GLY A 36 -6.00 -9.34 -5.77
CA GLY A 36 -7.00 -9.87 -6.69
C GLY A 36 -8.36 -9.97 -6.02
N PRO A 37 -9.45 -9.89 -6.80
CA PRO A 37 -10.77 -10.05 -6.24
C PRO A 37 -11.01 -11.50 -5.82
N ARG A 38 -11.74 -11.67 -4.73
CA ARG A 38 -12.27 -12.98 -4.30
C ARG A 38 -13.69 -13.15 -4.82
N ARG A 39 -14.06 -14.39 -5.15
CA ARG A 39 -15.43 -14.75 -5.52
C ARG A 39 -16.29 -14.94 -4.26
N THR A 40 -17.46 -14.33 -4.24
CA THR A 40 -18.54 -14.57 -3.27
C THR A 40 -19.80 -15.03 -3.99
N ALA A 41 -20.86 -15.33 -3.23
CA ALA A 41 -22.17 -15.63 -3.80
C ALA A 41 -22.74 -14.42 -4.59
N ASP A 42 -22.41 -13.20 -4.17
CA ASP A 42 -22.96 -11.95 -4.71
C ASP A 42 -22.10 -11.33 -5.81
N GLY A 43 -20.89 -11.85 -6.07
CA GLY A 43 -20.03 -11.35 -7.13
C GLY A 43 -18.54 -11.45 -6.85
N LEU A 44 -17.77 -10.56 -7.48
CA LEU A 44 -16.35 -10.36 -7.17
C LEU A 44 -16.25 -9.21 -6.18
N VAL A 45 -15.50 -9.40 -5.10
CA VAL A 45 -15.24 -8.37 -4.11
C VAL A 45 -13.76 -8.33 -3.77
N TRP A 46 -13.28 -7.17 -3.36
CA TRP A 46 -11.93 -7.03 -2.82
C TRP A 46 -11.91 -7.44 -1.35
N ASP A 47 -10.81 -8.06 -0.93
CA ASP A 47 -10.59 -8.42 0.46
C ASP A 47 -10.01 -7.22 1.23
N ALA A 48 -10.88 -6.35 1.75
CA ALA A 48 -10.47 -5.12 2.42
C ALA A 48 -9.60 -5.37 3.66
N ASP A 49 -9.87 -6.45 4.41
CA ASP A 49 -9.08 -6.80 5.60
C ASP A 49 -7.67 -7.28 5.22
N ALA A 50 -7.55 -8.04 4.13
CA ALA A 50 -6.24 -8.43 3.60
C ALA A 50 -5.45 -7.21 3.09
N LEU A 51 -6.09 -6.28 2.37
CA LEU A 51 -5.45 -5.04 1.93
C LEU A 51 -4.97 -4.20 3.11
N TYR A 52 -5.80 -4.02 4.13
CA TYR A 52 -5.41 -3.32 5.34
C TYR A 52 -4.21 -3.99 6.03
N SER A 53 -4.23 -5.32 6.13
CA SER A 53 -3.13 -6.08 6.70
C SER A 53 -1.82 -5.86 5.93
N HIS A 54 -1.86 -5.86 4.60
CA HIS A 54 -0.69 -5.54 3.77
C HIS A 54 -0.19 -4.10 3.98
N ILE A 55 -1.09 -3.12 4.15
CA ILE A 55 -0.72 -1.73 4.49
C ILE A 55 0.11 -1.70 5.78
N ILE A 56 -0.35 -2.40 6.82
CA ILE A 56 0.34 -2.48 8.12
C ILE A 56 1.67 -3.22 8.01
N GLU A 57 1.72 -4.34 7.30
CA GLU A 57 2.97 -5.12 7.15
C GLU A 57 4.04 -4.34 6.36
N GLY A 58 3.66 -3.58 5.32
CA GLY A 58 4.62 -2.77 4.61
C GLY A 58 5.11 -1.53 5.40
N LEU A 59 4.30 -1.01 6.33
CA LEU A 59 4.77 0.00 7.30
C LEU A 59 5.81 -0.59 8.26
N LYS A 60 5.57 -1.81 8.77
CA LYS A 60 6.54 -2.53 9.61
C LYS A 60 7.81 -2.85 8.83
N ALA A 61 7.70 -3.25 7.56
CA ALA A 61 8.85 -3.52 6.71
C ALA A 61 9.70 -2.26 6.46
N ALA A 62 9.07 -1.10 6.28
CA ALA A 62 9.78 0.18 6.17
C ALA A 62 10.56 0.50 7.46
N ASP A 63 9.95 0.31 8.63
CA ASP A 63 10.60 0.54 9.93
C ASP A 63 11.76 -0.44 10.16
N ALA A 64 11.54 -1.73 9.91
CA ALA A 64 12.57 -2.78 10.03
C ALA A 64 13.77 -2.54 9.09
N ALA A 65 13.55 -1.89 7.94
CA ALA A 65 14.60 -1.49 7.02
C ALA A 65 15.36 -0.21 7.43
N GLY A 66 15.02 0.39 8.59
CA GLY A 66 15.58 1.68 9.06
C GLY A 66 15.07 2.89 8.26
N LEU A 67 13.94 2.74 7.57
CA LEU A 67 13.38 3.71 6.63
C LEU A 67 12.01 4.24 7.08
N ARG A 68 11.83 4.42 8.40
CA ARG A 68 10.60 4.96 8.98
C ARG A 68 10.15 6.23 8.23
N PRO A 69 8.93 6.25 7.65
CA PRO A 69 8.44 7.39 6.88
C PRO A 69 7.93 8.52 7.79
N ASP A 70 8.04 9.76 7.32
CA ASP A 70 7.45 10.95 7.95
C ASP A 70 5.99 11.16 7.48
N CYS A 71 5.68 10.68 6.28
CA CYS A 71 4.36 10.81 5.64
C CYS A 71 4.04 9.55 4.84
N VAL A 72 2.74 9.21 4.75
CA VAL A 72 2.23 8.08 3.97
C VAL A 72 1.19 8.59 2.99
N GLY A 73 1.32 8.20 1.72
CA GLY A 73 0.30 8.38 0.68
C GLY A 73 -0.15 7.02 0.17
N ILE A 74 -1.46 6.89 -0.09
CA ILE A 74 -2.05 5.65 -0.61
C ILE A 74 -2.76 5.98 -1.92
N ASP A 75 -2.40 5.27 -2.99
CA ASP A 75 -3.10 5.28 -4.26
C ASP A 75 -3.57 3.86 -4.60
N THR A 76 -4.78 3.76 -5.15
CA THR A 76 -5.42 2.48 -5.46
C THR A 76 -6.01 2.50 -6.86
N TRP A 77 -6.43 1.35 -7.37
CA TRP A 77 -7.27 1.31 -8.56
C TRP A 77 -8.59 2.05 -8.29
N ALA A 78 -9.10 2.73 -9.31
CA ALA A 78 -10.24 3.63 -9.16
C ALA A 78 -11.60 2.90 -9.20
N VAL A 79 -12.69 3.69 -9.16
CA VAL A 79 -14.11 3.30 -9.33
C VAL A 79 -14.72 2.56 -8.14
N ASP A 80 -14.01 1.58 -7.59
CA ASP A 80 -14.54 0.78 -6.49
C ASP A 80 -14.62 1.56 -5.17
N TYR A 81 -15.49 1.10 -4.28
CA TYR A 81 -15.79 1.76 -3.02
C TYR A 81 -16.09 0.76 -1.90
N VAL A 82 -16.03 1.21 -0.66
CA VAL A 82 -16.46 0.48 0.54
C VAL A 82 -17.59 1.26 1.20
N LEU A 83 -18.66 0.57 1.57
CA LEU A 83 -19.75 1.16 2.34
C LEU A 83 -19.40 1.10 3.83
N LEU A 84 -19.56 2.22 4.53
CA LEU A 84 -19.35 2.31 5.97
C LEU A 84 -20.70 2.55 6.67
N ASP A 85 -20.87 1.94 7.84
CA ASP A 85 -21.97 2.25 8.74
C ASP A 85 -21.65 3.50 9.58
N ARG A 86 -22.48 3.74 10.61
CA ARG A 86 -22.55 5.02 11.32
C ARG A 86 -22.04 4.91 12.74
#